data_AF-A0A1C2J7P2-F1
#
_entry.id   AF-A0A1C2J7P2-F1
#
_cell.length_a   1.000
_cell.length_b   1.000
_cell.length_c   1.000
_cell.angle_alpha   90.00
_cell.angle_beta   90.00
_cell.angle_gamma   90.00
#
_symmetry.space_group_name_H-M   'P 1'
#
loop_
_entity.id
_entity.type
_entity.pdbx_description
1 polymer ?
#
loop_
_entity_poly.entity_id
_entity_poly.type
_entity_poly.pdbx_seq_one_letter_code
_entity_poly.pdbx_strand_id
1 'polypeptide(L)'
;MITVTSVEAQNKFGQLLDRVQREPLIITRHGRATAYMVSPKDMQELQDLQAARRKRREAVAEFEAHFASADTRLTPAARKLKDEDVLRQA
;
A
#
# COMPACT_ATOMS: atom_id res chain seq x y z
N MET A 1 0.06 20.15 8.18
CA MET A 1 1.01 19.26 8.88
C MET A 1 2.05 20.12 9.56
N ILE A 2 2.08 20.09 10.89
CA ILE A 2 3.09 20.84 11.67
C ILE A 2 4.29 19.96 12.00
N THR A 3 5.42 20.60 12.26
CA THR A 3 6.63 19.95 12.76
C THR A 3 6.93 20.46 14.15
N VAL A 4 7.14 19.54 15.09
CA VAL A 4 7.49 19.85 16.48
C VAL A 4 8.77 19.13 16.86
N THR A 5 9.51 19.69 17.79
CA THR A 5 10.67 19.01 18.40
C THR A 5 10.20 17.94 19.40
N SER A 6 11.08 17.00 19.72
CA SER A 6 10.82 15.97 20.74
C SER A 6 10.54 16.59 22.11
N VAL A 7 11.18 17.72 22.42
CA VAL A 7 10.98 18.46 23.68
C VAL A 7 9.58 19.10 23.72
N GLU A 8 9.16 19.75 22.63
CA GLU A 8 7.80 20.28 22.53
C GLU A 8 6.74 19.17 22.59
N ALA A 9 7.01 18.04 21.95
CA ALA A 9 6.11 16.89 21.99
C ALA A 9 5.93 16.33 23.41
N GLN A 10 7.00 16.25 24.19
CA GLN A 10 6.94 15.82 25.60
C GLN A 10 6.16 16.82 26.46
N ASN A 11 6.44 18.12 26.30
CA ASN A 11 5.85 19.17 27.14
C ASN A 11 4.39 19.48 26.80
N LYS A 12 3.95 19.24 25.56
CA LYS A 12 2.61 19.61 25.07
C LYS A 12 1.80 18.42 24.57
N PHE A 13 2.09 17.21 25.05
CA PHE A 13 1.51 15.98 24.51
C PHE A 13 -0.02 16.01 24.44
N GLY A 14 -0.70 16.44 25.51
CA GLY A 14 -2.17 16.56 25.54
C GLY A 14 -2.73 17.46 24.43
N GLN A 15 -2.15 18.64 24.22
CA GLN A 15 -2.57 19.57 23.15
C GLN A 15 -2.32 18.99 21.76
N LEU A 16 -1.25 18.21 21.61
CA LEU A 16 -0.95 17.55 20.35
C LEU A 16 -1.93 16.41 20.06
N LEU A 17 -2.48 15.73 21.07
CA LEU A 17 -3.55 14.73 20.88
C LEU A 17 -4.82 15.37 20.32
N ASP A 18 -5.19 16.56 20.79
CA ASP A 18 -6.34 17.28 20.22
C ASP A 18 -6.06 17.74 18.79
N ARG A 19 -4.82 18.20 18.54
CA ARG A 19 -4.43 18.68 17.22
C ARG A 19 -4.35 17.57 16.19
N VAL A 20 -3.87 16.39 16.58
CA VAL A 20 -3.68 15.26 15.65
C VAL A 20 -4.99 14.75 15.06
N GLN A 21 -6.12 15.01 15.72
CA GLN A 21 -7.45 14.71 15.18
C GLN A 21 -7.81 15.56 13.95
N ARG A 22 -7.16 16.72 13.78
CA ARG A 22 -7.41 17.64 12.65
C ARG A 22 -6.32 17.57 11.59
N GLU A 23 -5.07 17.44 12.01
CA GLU A 23 -3.96 17.28 11.09
C GLU A 23 -2.86 16.39 11.66
N PRO A 24 -2.25 15.50 10.84
CA PRO A 24 -1.02 14.82 11.19
C PRO A 24 0.13 15.78 11.49
N LEU A 25 1.09 15.31 12.28
CA LEU A 25 2.27 16.08 12.66
C LEU A 25 3.54 15.26 12.69
N ILE A 26 4.67 15.95 12.50
CA ILE A 26 6.02 15.39 12.49
C ILE A 26 6.70 15.73 13.81
N ILE A 27 7.28 14.72 14.45
CA ILE A 27 8.15 14.91 15.60
C ILE A 27 9.60 14.79 15.14
N THR A 28 10.42 15.77 15.49
CA THR A 28 11.83 15.83 15.15
C THR A 28 12.73 15.70 16.37
N ARG A 29 13.90 15.09 16.20
CA ARG A 29 14.98 15.08 17.19
C ARG A 29 16.26 15.53 16.51
N HIS A 30 16.95 16.51 17.10
CA HIS A 30 18.16 17.11 16.50
C HIS A 30 17.96 17.54 15.03
N GLY A 31 16.79 18.11 14.70
CA GLY A 31 16.44 18.59 13.36
C GLY A 31 16.05 17.51 12.35
N ARG A 32 16.01 16.23 12.74
CA ARG A 32 15.61 15.12 11.86
C ARG A 32 14.24 14.58 12.25
N ALA A 33 13.38 14.27 11.28
CA ALA A 33 12.11 13.61 11.52
C ALA A 33 12.34 12.21 12.13
N THR A 34 11.73 11.96 13.27
CA THR A 34 11.87 10.68 14.00
C THR A 34 10.54 9.95 14.17
N ALA A 35 9.42 10.66 14.17
CA ALA A 35 8.11 10.04 14.29
C ALA A 35 7.03 10.91 13.62
N TYR A 36 5.91 10.26 13.32
CA TYR A 36 4.68 10.91 12.89
C TYR A 36 3.60 10.59 13.93
N MET A 37 2.81 11.60 14.29
CA MET A 37 1.57 11.38 15.03
C MET A 37 0.42 11.59 14.06
N VAL A 38 -0.48 10.61 13.99
CA VAL A 38 -1.63 10.57 13.10
C VAL A 38 -2.89 10.27 13.91
N SER A 39 -4.05 10.71 13.42
CA SER A 39 -5.32 10.35 14.05
C SER A 39 -5.58 8.84 13.91
N PRO A 40 -6.39 8.23 14.80
CA PRO A 40 -6.79 6.83 14.64
C PRO A 40 -7.46 6.57 13.29
N LYS A 41 -8.26 7.52 12.79
CA LYS A 41 -8.93 7.42 11.48
C LYS A 41 -7.92 7.37 10.34
N ASP A 42 -6.97 8.30 10.30
CA ASP A 42 -5.94 8.33 9.24
C ASP A 42 -5.07 7.08 9.29
N MET A 43 -4.77 6.58 10.49
CA MET A 43 -4.02 5.34 10.66
C MET A 43 -4.79 4.13 10.13
N GLN A 44 -6.10 4.07 10.36
CA GLN A 44 -6.95 2.99 9.81
C GLN A 44 -6.98 3.04 8.29
N GLU A 45 -7.19 4.22 7.70
CA GLU A 45 -7.18 4.39 6.24
C GLU A 45 -5.82 3.98 5.65
N LEU A 46 -4.71 4.33 6.30
CA LEU A 46 -3.37 3.89 5.88
C LEU A 46 -3.22 2.36 5.92
N GLN A 47 -3.73 1.69 6.97
CA GLN A 47 -3.69 0.24 7.09
C GLN A 47 -4.51 -0.43 5.99
N ASP A 48 -5.71 0.08 5.71
CA ASP A 48 -6.59 -0.46 4.68
C ASP A 48 -5.97 -0.34 3.29
N LEU A 49 -5.35 0.81 2.99
CA LEU A 49 -4.60 1.01 1.75
C LEU A 49 -3.41 0.06 1.63
N GLN A 50 -2.68 -0.19 2.73
CA GLN A 50 -1.57 -1.15 2.74
C GLN A 50 -2.05 -2.59 2.52
N ALA A 51 -3.18 -2.97 3.14
CA ALA A 51 -3.79 -4.28 2.97
C ALA A 51 -4.27 -4.48 1.52
N ALA A 52 -4.94 -3.49 0.93
CA ALA A 52 -5.38 -3.53 -0.46
C ALA A 52 -4.19 -3.66 -1.43
N ARG A 53 -3.12 -2.90 -1.20
CA ARG A 53 -1.88 -2.99 -2.01
C ARG A 53 -1.22 -4.36 -1.90
N ARG A 54 -1.21 -4.95 -0.70
CA ARG A 54 -0.69 -6.30 -0.48
C ARG A 54 -1.48 -7.33 -1.28
N LYS A 55 -2.80 -7.35 -1.12
CA LYS A 55 -3.69 -8.25 -1.86
C LYS A 55 -3.52 -8.13 -3.37
N ARG A 56 -3.42 -6.90 -3.88
CA ARG A 56 -3.18 -6.65 -5.31
C ARG A 56 -1.86 -7.26 -5.78
N ARG A 57 -0.77 -7.08 -5.02
CA ARG A 57 0.53 -7.66 -5.38
C ARG A 57 0.50 -9.18 -5.39
N GLU A 58 -0.16 -9.78 -4.39
CA GLU A 58 -0.32 -11.22 -4.30
C GLU A 58 -1.13 -11.77 -5.49
N ALA A 59 -2.25 -11.14 -5.82
CA ALA A 59 -3.07 -11.54 -6.98
C ALA A 59 -2.32 -11.44 -8.31
N VAL A 60 -1.51 -10.40 -8.51
CA VAL A 60 -0.67 -10.25 -9.71
C VAL A 60 0.39 -11.36 -9.76
N ALA A 61 1.08 -11.62 -8.65
CA ALA A 61 2.08 -12.67 -8.60
C ALA A 61 1.49 -14.07 -8.83
N GLU A 62 0.31 -14.34 -8.27
CA GLU A 62 -0.41 -15.59 -8.50
C GLU A 62 -0.82 -15.75 -9.97
N PHE A 63 -1.33 -14.69 -10.59
CA PHE A 63 -1.67 -14.68 -12.00
C PHE A 63 -0.44 -14.93 -12.87
N GLU A 64 0.66 -14.22 -12.65
CA GLU A 64 1.93 -14.43 -13.36
C GLU A 64 2.43 -15.88 -13.22
N ALA A 65 2.38 -16.44 -12.01
CA ALA A 65 2.76 -17.83 -11.77
C ALA A 65 1.85 -18.82 -12.50
N HIS A 66 0.54 -18.56 -12.55
CA HIS A 66 -0.42 -19.38 -13.27
C HIS A 66 -0.10 -19.41 -14.77
N PHE A 67 0.11 -18.24 -15.39
CA PHE A 67 0.44 -18.14 -16.81
C PHE A 67 1.78 -18.79 -17.15
N ALA A 68 2.81 -18.58 -16.32
CA ALA A 68 4.09 -19.26 -16.49
C ALA A 68 3.91 -20.80 -16.46
N SER A 69 3.07 -21.32 -15.57
CA SER A 69 2.77 -22.76 -15.53
C SER A 69 2.00 -23.25 -16.76
N ALA A 70 1.04 -22.47 -17.26
CA ALA A 70 0.27 -22.78 -18.45
C ALA A 70 1.16 -22.83 -19.71
N ASP A 71 2.09 -21.88 -19.84
CA ASP A 71 3.05 -21.81 -20.96
C ASP A 71 3.95 -23.03 -21.08
N THR A 72 4.27 -23.69 -19.97
CA THR A 72 5.03 -24.96 -19.97
C THR A 72 4.21 -26.15 -20.46
N ARG A 73 2.88 -26.09 -20.36
CA ARG A 73 1.95 -27.17 -20.73
C ARG A 73 1.30 -26.96 -22.09
N LEU A 74 1.40 -25.74 -22.64
CA LEU A 74 0.85 -25.38 -23.93
C LEU A 74 1.56 -26.10 -25.08
N THR A 75 0.77 -26.68 -25.99
CA THR A 75 1.30 -27.30 -27.20
C THR A 75 1.82 -26.23 -28.18
N PRO A 76 2.74 -26.57 -29.10
CA PRO A 76 3.25 -25.61 -30.09
C PRO A 76 2.16 -25.03 -31.01
N ALA A 77 1.09 -25.78 -31.25
CA ALA A 77 -0.07 -25.31 -32.02
C ALA A 77 -0.89 -24.26 -31.24
N ALA A 78 -1.02 -24.44 -29.92
CA ALA A 78 -1.75 -23.50 -29.07
C ALA A 78 -1.09 -22.11 -29.02
N ARG A 79 0.25 -22.03 -29.14
CA ARG A 79 0.99 -20.76 -29.21
C ARG A 79 0.77 -19.94 -30.48
N LYS A 80 0.14 -20.52 -31.51
CA LYS A 80 -0.14 -19.85 -32.79
C LYS A 80 -1.59 -19.37 -32.92
N LEU A 81 -2.46 -19.75 -31.99
CA LEU A 81 -3.84 -19.28 -31.96
C LEU A 81 -3.88 -17.78 -31.70
N LYS A 82 -4.71 -17.07 -32.46
CA LYS A 82 -5.02 -15.67 -32.21
C LYS A 82 -6.34 -15.56 -31.45
N ASP A 83 -6.57 -14.42 -30.82
CA ASP A 83 -7.81 -14.15 -30.08
C ASP A 83 -9.07 -14.39 -30.92
N GLU A 84 -9.04 -14.08 -32.22
CA GLU A 84 -10.14 -14.34 -33.16
C GLU A 84 -10.45 -15.83 -33.38
N ASP A 85 -9.44 -16.71 -33.25
CA ASP A 85 -9.61 -18.14 -33.42
C ASP A 85 -10.18 -18.79 -32.15
N VAL A 86 -9.88 -18.22 -30.98
CA VAL A 86 -10.46 -18.63 -29.69
C VAL A 86 -11.93 -18.22 -29.59
N LEU A 87 -12.27 -17.01 -30.02
CA LEU A 87 -13.65 -16.50 -30.01
C LEU A 87 -14.58 -17.23 -30.98
N ARG A 88 -14.05 -17.87 -32.03
CA ARG A 88 -14.83 -18.68 -32.99
C ARG A 88 -15.19 -20.08 -32.48
N GLN A 89 -14.65 -20.51 -31.34
CA GLN A 89 -14.85 -21.85 -30.77
C GLN A 89 -15.71 -21.88 -29.49
N ALA A 90 -16.21 -20.73 -29.04
CA ALA A 90 -17.13 -20.59 -27.90
C ALA A 90 -18.57 -20.38 -28.40
#